data_AF-A0A1Q8ZDV2-F1
#
_entry.id   AF-A0A1Q8ZDV2-F1
#
_cell.length_a   1.000
_cell.length_b   1.000
_cell.length_c   1.000
_cell.angle_alpha   90.00
_cell.angle_beta   90.00
_cell.angle_gamma   90.00
#
_symmetry.space_group_name_H-M   'P 1'
#
loop_
_entity.id
_entity.type
_entity.pdbx_description
1 polymer ?
#
loop_
_entity_poly.entity_id
_entity_poly.type
_entity_poly.pdbx_seq_one_letter_code
_entity_poly.pdbx_strand_id
1 'polypeptide(L)'
;MLTLLDYQNREVRLTEERLAHILAHPETVGMEAQITETLKQPKLVRKSRSDESAALFYRFYTQTAIGDKWLCVVVKYLPDDAFIVTAYFTDKPKKGETLWQSE
;
A
#
# COMPACT_ATOMS: atom_id res chain seq x y z
N MET A 1 -0.33 -13.66 11.50
CA MET A 1 0.61 -12.65 10.90
C MET A 1 0.95 -13.08 9.48
N LEU A 2 0.89 -12.15 8.51
CA LEU A 2 1.25 -12.41 7.11
C LEU A 2 2.57 -11.70 6.77
N THR A 3 3.42 -12.37 6.00
CA THR A 3 4.61 -11.78 5.39
C THR A 3 4.37 -11.66 3.89
N LEU A 4 4.39 -10.43 3.38
CA LEU A 4 4.24 -10.11 1.98
C LEU A 4 5.59 -9.70 1.39
N LEU A 5 5.70 -9.71 0.06
CA LEU A 5 6.87 -9.20 -0.64
C LEU A 5 6.47 -7.95 -1.42
N ASP A 6 7.34 -6.95 -1.39
CA ASP A 6 7.21 -5.80 -2.29
C ASP A 6 7.83 -6.06 -3.67
N TYR A 7 7.74 -5.08 -4.58
CA TYR A 7 8.30 -5.16 -5.94
C TYR A 7 9.83 -5.34 -6.01
N GLN A 8 10.53 -5.13 -4.90
CA GLN A 8 11.98 -5.35 -4.77
C GLN A 8 12.30 -6.64 -4.00
N ASN A 9 11.30 -7.49 -3.74
CA ASN A 9 11.41 -8.71 -2.94
C ASN A 9 11.82 -8.46 -1.48
N ARG A 10 11.49 -7.29 -0.92
CA ARG A 10 11.65 -7.01 0.51
C ARG A 10 10.46 -7.57 1.27
N GLU A 11 10.72 -8.21 2.40
CA GLU A 11 9.67 -8.69 3.29
C GLU A 11 8.97 -7.53 3.98
N VAL A 12 7.64 -7.52 3.91
CA VAL A 12 6.76 -6.53 4.53
C VAL A 12 5.71 -7.26 5.35
N ARG A 13 5.70 -7.01 6.66
CA ARG A 13 4.76 -7.64 7.59
C ARG A 13 3.41 -6.94 7.57
N LEU A 14 2.37 -7.75 7.63
CA LEU A 14 0.99 -7.33 7.86
C LEU A 14 0.43 -8.14 9.02
N THR A 15 0.23 -7.48 10.16
CA THR A 15 -0.38 -8.10 11.34
C THR A 15 -1.89 -8.22 11.14
N GLU A 16 -2.51 -9.21 11.79
CA GLU A 16 -3.97 -9.40 11.75
C GLU A 16 -4.71 -8.18 12.33
N GLU A 17 -4.18 -7.57 13.39
CA GLU A 17 -4.71 -6.32 13.95
C GLU A 17 -4.68 -5.18 12.92
N ARG A 18 -3.57 -5.01 12.20
CA ARG A 18 -3.47 -3.97 11.16
C ARG A 18 -4.37 -4.27 9.97
N LEU A 19 -4.47 -5.53 9.58
CA LEU A 19 -5.38 -5.94 8.52
C LEU A 19 -6.83 -5.66 8.91
N ALA A 20 -7.26 -6.08 10.10
CA ALA A 20 -8.60 -5.80 10.61
C ALA A 20 -8.88 -4.29 10.69
N HIS A 21 -7.90 -3.48 11.09
CA HIS A 21 -8.03 -2.03 11.10
C HIS A 21 -8.19 -1.44 9.70
N ILE A 22 -7.44 -1.94 8.71
CA ILE A 22 -7.56 -1.52 7.31
C ILE A 22 -8.94 -1.89 6.75
N LEU A 23 -9.41 -3.12 6.99
CA LEU A 23 -10.67 -3.66 6.50
C LEU A 23 -11.91 -3.20 7.29
N ALA A 24 -11.73 -2.36 8.32
CA ALA A 24 -12.83 -1.89 9.16
C ALA A 24 -13.82 -0.95 8.42
N HIS A 25 -13.43 -0.44 7.25
CA HIS A 25 -14.27 0.45 6.44
C HIS A 25 -14.98 -0.35 5.34
N PRO A 26 -16.28 -0.10 5.05
CA PRO A 26 -17.03 -0.85 4.03
C PRO A 26 -16.36 -0.86 2.66
N GLU A 27 -15.73 0.26 2.27
CA GLU A 27 -15.03 0.40 1.01
C GLU A 27 -13.75 -0.44 0.94
N THR A 28 -13.19 -0.86 2.07
CA THR A 28 -11.94 -1.64 2.12
C THR A 28 -12.12 -3.14 2.33
N VAL A 29 -13.35 -3.62 2.49
CA VAL A 29 -13.64 -5.04 2.69
C VAL A 29 -13.21 -5.87 1.48
N GLY A 30 -12.48 -6.98 1.71
CA GLY A 30 -12.06 -7.92 0.67
C GLY A 30 -10.86 -7.45 -0.15
N MET A 31 -10.13 -6.42 0.31
CA MET A 31 -8.99 -5.84 -0.40
C MET A 31 -7.63 -6.52 -0.14
N GLU A 32 -7.58 -7.60 0.60
CA GLU A 32 -6.34 -8.29 0.99
C GLU A 32 -5.50 -8.68 -0.23
N ALA A 33 -6.16 -9.16 -1.28
CA ALA A 33 -5.54 -9.50 -2.55
C ALA A 33 -4.94 -8.26 -3.23
N GLN A 34 -5.68 -7.15 -3.27
CA GLN A 34 -5.27 -5.89 -3.89
C GLN A 34 -4.15 -5.22 -3.10
N ILE A 35 -4.11 -5.32 -1.77
CA ILE A 35 -2.98 -4.86 -0.96
C ILE A 35 -1.71 -5.62 -1.35
N THR A 36 -1.80 -6.95 -1.41
CA THR A 36 -0.69 -7.83 -1.80
C THR A 36 -0.21 -7.54 -3.22
N GLU A 37 -1.14 -7.39 -4.17
CA GLU A 37 -0.84 -7.06 -5.56
C GLU A 37 -0.20 -5.69 -5.69
N THR A 38 -0.69 -4.68 -4.96
CA THR A 38 -0.14 -3.31 -4.98
C THR A 38 1.30 -3.27 -4.46
N LEU A 39 1.65 -4.10 -3.48
CA LEU A 39 3.03 -4.23 -3.01
C LEU A 39 3.93 -4.92 -4.02
N LYS A 40 3.48 -6.04 -4.59
CA LYS A 40 4.26 -6.83 -5.56
C LYS A 40 4.43 -6.13 -6.91
N GLN A 41 3.39 -5.44 -7.36
CA GLN A 41 3.29 -4.82 -8.68
C GLN A 41 2.69 -3.41 -8.59
N PRO A 42 3.32 -2.46 -7.88
CA PRO A 42 2.86 -1.09 -7.90
C PRO A 42 2.91 -0.53 -9.33
N LYS A 43 2.11 0.51 -9.59
CA LYS A 43 2.30 1.38 -10.76
C LYS A 43 3.17 2.59 -10.42
N LEU A 44 3.15 3.01 -9.16
CA LEU A 44 3.91 4.15 -8.67
C LEU A 44 4.26 3.95 -7.20
N VAL A 45 5.50 4.27 -6.83
CA VAL A 45 5.97 4.29 -5.44
C VAL A 45 6.54 5.67 -5.13
N ARG A 46 6.09 6.29 -4.04
CA ARG A 46 6.55 7.61 -3.60
C ARG A 46 7.07 7.59 -2.18
N LYS A 47 8.02 8.46 -1.87
CA LYS A 47 8.43 8.71 -0.48
C LYS A 47 7.35 9.56 0.20
N SER A 48 7.00 9.22 1.43
CA SER A 48 6.10 10.05 2.22
C SER A 48 6.80 11.37 2.59
N ARG A 49 6.07 12.48 2.48
CA ARG A 49 6.58 13.81 2.84
C ARG A 49 6.59 14.06 4.35
N SER A 50 5.80 13.32 5.11
CA SER A 50 5.65 13.49 6.56
C SER A 50 6.44 12.47 7.37
N ASP A 51 6.90 11.39 6.74
CA ASP A 51 7.69 10.34 7.38
C ASP A 51 8.66 9.77 6.36
N GLU A 52 9.95 10.10 6.49
CA GLU A 52 10.96 9.68 5.52
C GLU A 52 11.19 8.16 5.51
N SER A 53 10.79 7.46 6.56
CA SER A 53 10.85 6.00 6.66
C SER A 53 9.66 5.33 5.95
N ALA A 54 8.67 6.09 5.49
CA ALA A 54 7.47 5.56 4.87
C ALA A 54 7.48 5.72 3.34
N ALA A 55 7.14 4.63 2.64
CA ALA A 55 6.87 4.60 1.22
C ALA A 55 5.38 4.38 0.95
N LEU A 56 4.89 5.01 -0.11
CA LEU A 56 3.50 5.02 -0.55
C LEU A 56 3.41 4.29 -1.88
N PHE A 57 2.79 3.10 -1.88
CA PHE A 57 2.62 2.24 -3.04
C PHE A 57 1.25 2.49 -3.65
N TYR A 58 1.21 2.72 -4.96
CA TYR A 58 -0.02 3.05 -5.67
C TYR A 58 -0.26 2.07 -6.81
N ARG A 59 -1.49 1.57 -6.90
CA ARG A 59 -2.01 0.85 -8.07
C ARG A 59 -3.45 1.26 -8.32
N PHE A 60 -3.81 1.44 -9.59
CA PHE A 60 -5.15 1.82 -9.99
C PHE A 60 -6.00 0.57 -10.18
N TYR A 61 -7.20 0.58 -9.61
CA TYR A 61 -8.19 -0.49 -9.75
C TYR A 61 -9.46 0.09 -10.32
N THR A 62 -10.02 -0.60 -11.31
CA THR A 62 -11.35 -0.32 -11.82
C THR A 62 -12.38 -1.19 -11.10
N GLN A 63 -13.65 -0.79 -11.11
CA GLN A 63 -14.75 -1.57 -10.52
C GLN A 63 -14.60 -1.87 -9.02
N THR A 64 -13.99 -0.97 -8.26
CA THR A 64 -14.01 -1.08 -6.79
C THR A 64 -15.42 -0.76 -6.27
N ALA A 65 -15.69 -1.07 -4.99
CA ALA A 65 -16.97 -0.75 -4.35
C ALA A 65 -17.35 0.74 -4.44
N ILE A 66 -16.36 1.61 -4.67
CA ILE A 66 -16.51 3.07 -4.79
C ILE A 66 -16.04 3.61 -6.15
N GLY A 67 -16.10 2.78 -7.20
CA GLY A 67 -15.74 3.14 -8.56
C GLY A 67 -14.24 2.99 -8.86
N ASP A 68 -13.74 3.72 -9.85
CA ASP A 68 -12.34 3.61 -10.24
C ASP A 68 -11.46 4.45 -9.32
N LYS A 69 -10.52 3.80 -8.61
CA LYS A 69 -9.71 4.44 -7.56
C LYS A 69 -8.28 3.94 -7.55
N TRP A 70 -7.39 4.78 -7.04
CA TRP A 70 -6.05 4.36 -6.65
C TRP A 70 -6.10 3.75 -5.26
N LEU A 71 -5.60 2.54 -5.11
CA LEU A 71 -5.24 1.99 -3.81
C LEU A 71 -3.86 2.51 -3.43
N CYS A 72 -3.76 3.14 -2.25
CA CYS A 72 -2.53 3.54 -1.62
C CYS A 72 -2.22 2.59 -0.46
N VAL A 73 -1.10 1.89 -0.51
CA VAL A 73 -0.58 1.07 0.60
C VAL A 73 0.62 1.79 1.20
N VAL A 74 0.58 2.05 2.51
CA VAL A 74 1.65 2.74 3.23
C VAL A 74 2.50 1.73 3.97
N VAL A 75 3.77 1.64 3.61
CA VAL A 75 4.75 0.76 4.25
C VAL A 75 5.78 1.60 4.96
N LYS A 76 6.07 1.27 6.22
CA LYS A 76 7.18 1.85 6.97
C LYS A 76 8.36 0.89 6.94
N TYR A 77 9.52 1.40 6.57
CA TYR A 77 10.80 0.68 6.56
C TYR A 77 11.67 1.16 7.71
N LEU A 78 11.99 0.26 8.62
CA LEU A 78 12.96 0.40 9.69
C LEU A 78 14.25 -0.36 9.30
N PRO A 79 15.38 -0.18 10.03
CA PRO A 79 16.64 -0.84 9.69
C PRO A 79 16.54 -2.36 9.50
N ASP A 80 15.78 -3.04 10.36
CA ASP A 80 15.68 -4.50 10.39
C ASP A 80 14.24 -5.01 10.20
N ASP A 81 13.33 -4.13 9.75
CA ASP A 81 11.90 -4.44 9.74
C ASP A 81 11.13 -3.60 8.72
N ALA A 82 10.07 -4.15 8.15
CA ALA A 82 9.11 -3.38 7.37
C ALA A 82 7.70 -3.87 7.61
N PHE A 83 6.75 -2.94 7.70
CA PHE A 83 5.36 -3.28 7.95
C PHE A 83 4.38 -2.31 7.32
N ILE A 84 3.18 -2.80 7.03
CA ILE A 84 2.08 -1.98 6.54
C ILE A 84 1.49 -1.16 7.69
N VAL A 85 1.48 0.16 7.52
CA VAL A 85 0.87 1.09 8.47
C VAL A 85 -0.64 1.20 8.22
N THR A 86 -1.02 1.38 6.96
CA THR A 86 -2.43 1.52 6.54
C THR A 86 -2.55 1.33 5.02
N ALA A 87 -3.77 1.12 4.53
CA ALA A 87 -4.12 1.19 3.13
C ALA A 87 -5.49 1.87 2.95
N TYR A 88 -5.65 2.64 1.89
CA TYR A 88 -6.88 3.37 1.61
C TYR A 88 -6.99 3.74 0.13
N PHE A 89 -8.22 4.01 -0.33
CA PHE A 89 -8.47 4.53 -1.66
C PHE A 89 -8.30 6.05 -1.76
N THR A 90 -7.85 6.52 -2.92
CA THR A 90 -7.70 7.94 -3.24
C THR A 90 -7.98 8.17 -4.73
N ASP A 91 -8.45 9.37 -5.09
CA ASP A 91 -8.64 9.76 -6.50
C ASP A 91 -7.33 9.94 -7.25
N LYS A 92 -6.26 10.31 -6.53
CA LYS A 92 -4.95 10.56 -7.11
C LYS A 92 -3.81 10.25 -6.15
N PRO A 93 -2.64 9.84 -6.66
CA PRO A 93 -1.45 9.67 -5.84
C PRO A 93 -1.02 10.99 -5.15
N LYS A 94 -0.62 10.91 -3.87
CA LYS A 94 -0.11 12.08 -3.13
C LYS A 94 1.15 12.64 -3.78
N LYS A 95 1.28 13.96 -3.90
CA LYS A 95 2.50 14.62 -4.41
C LYS A 95 3.70 14.31 -3.51
N GLY A 96 4.87 14.12 -4.11
CA GLY A 96 6.12 13.82 -3.40
C GLY A 96 7.19 13.30 -4.36
N GLU A 97 8.33 12.95 -3.80
CA GLU A 97 9.43 12.30 -4.51
C GLU A 97 8.97 10.93 -5.02
N THR A 98 9.15 10.69 -6.32
CA THR A 98 8.93 9.37 -6.93
C THR A 98 10.15 8.52 -6.69
N LEU A 99 9.96 7.42 -5.95
CA LEU A 99 11.01 6.42 -5.72
C LEU A 99 11.09 5.45 -6.90
N TRP A 100 9.94 5.12 -7.49
CA TRP A 100 9.86 4.20 -8.62
C TRP A 100 8.52 4.36 -9.35
N GLN A 101 8.50 4.10 -10.65
CA GLN A 101 7.30 4.07 -11.46
C GLN A 101 7.47 2.97 -12.52
N SER A 102 6.44 2.14 -12.70
CA SER A 102 6.45 1.17 -13.79
C SER A 102 6.22 1.89 -15.12
N GLU A 103 6.85 1.42 -16.19
CA GLU A 103 6.46 1.80 -17.55
C GLU A 103 5.01 1.41 -17.89
#